data_AF-A0A0M8SQ27-F1
#
_entry.id   AF-A0A0M8SQ27-F1
#
_cell.length_a   1.000
_cell.length_b   1.000
_cell.length_c   1.000
_cell.angle_alpha   90.00
_cell.angle_beta   90.00
_cell.angle_gamma   90.00
#
_symmetry.space_group_name_H-M   'P 1'
#
loop_
_entity.id
_entity.type
_entity.pdbx_description
1 polymer ?
#
loop_
_entity_poly.entity_id
_entity_poly.type
_entity_poly.pdbx_seq_one_letter_code
_entity_poly.pdbx_strand_id
1 'polypeptide(L)'
;MTVTRDRDHVVWAGWRDPANQDVALPELRFTAAQYEAEVLRAGEDRSWEWPAGAVARLLEAGLRGHGDWLLRWDCELQDVWASRKQPDRIHVILMHPPNGPDTDLPWIQFGMTLPISADDPSDQAERLEAQLTAGDPRATAEVWGGSHDAERLGYPWPPVDLPFM
;
A
#
# COMPACT_ATOMS: atom_id res chain seq x y z
N MET A 1 6.28 3.19 -19.12
CA MET A 1 5.51 2.13 -19.82
C MET A 1 4.08 2.59 -19.93
N THR A 2 3.46 2.37 -21.08
CA THR A 2 2.04 2.64 -21.32
C THR A 2 1.37 1.36 -21.77
N VAL A 3 0.21 1.05 -21.18
CA VAL A 3 -0.63 -0.08 -21.56
C VAL A 3 -1.88 0.46 -22.22
N THR A 4 -2.13 0.09 -23.48
CA THR A 4 -3.31 0.53 -24.24
C THR A 4 -4.06 -0.64 -24.85
N ARG A 5 -5.38 -0.48 -25.04
CA ARG A 5 -6.18 -1.41 -25.84
C ARG A 5 -6.26 -0.90 -27.27
N ASP A 6 -5.87 -1.73 -28.22
CA ASP A 6 -6.02 -1.50 -29.67
C ASP A 6 -6.86 -2.63 -30.26
N ARG A 7 -8.17 -2.37 -30.42
CA ARG A 7 -9.16 -3.34 -30.92
C ARG A 7 -9.14 -4.67 -30.15
N ASP A 8 -8.62 -5.71 -30.80
CA ASP A 8 -8.50 -7.09 -30.34
C ASP A 8 -7.14 -7.37 -29.68
N HIS A 9 -6.32 -6.34 -29.45
CA HIS A 9 -5.01 -6.45 -28.82
C HIS A 9 -4.85 -5.51 -27.62
N VAL A 10 -4.00 -5.92 -26.68
CA VAL A 10 -3.42 -5.07 -25.64
C VAL A 10 -1.95 -4.86 -25.99
N VAL A 11 -1.54 -3.59 -25.97
CA VAL A 11 -0.22 -3.14 -26.40
C VAL A 11 0.52 -2.56 -25.20
N TRP A 12 1.72 -3.08 -24.94
CA TRP A 12 2.64 -2.52 -23.96
C TRP A 12 3.77 -1.83 -24.71
N ALA A 13 3.83 -0.50 -24.58
CA ALA A 13 4.79 0.33 -25.29
C ALA A 13 5.55 1.27 -24.35
N GLY A 14 6.69 1.77 -24.82
CA GLY A 14 7.47 2.78 -24.10
C GLY A 14 7.94 2.32 -22.72
N TRP A 15 8.27 1.03 -22.58
CA TRP A 15 8.99 0.55 -21.41
C TRP A 15 10.39 1.16 -21.38
N ARG A 16 10.83 1.58 -20.20
CA ARG A 16 12.16 2.14 -19.95
C ARG A 16 12.63 1.61 -18.61
N ASP A 17 13.89 1.23 -18.52
CA ASP A 17 14.54 0.90 -17.26
C ASP A 17 15.00 2.20 -16.57
N PRO A 18 14.49 2.54 -15.37
CA PRO A 18 14.95 3.70 -14.63
C PRO A 18 16.43 3.63 -14.22
N ALA A 19 16.97 2.43 -14.06
CA ALA A 19 18.36 2.20 -13.68
C ALA A 19 19.31 2.12 -14.88
N ASN A 20 18.80 1.80 -16.07
CA ASN A 20 19.59 1.68 -17.30
C ASN A 20 18.86 2.23 -18.53
N GLN A 21 19.07 3.51 -18.84
CA GLN A 21 18.35 4.20 -19.91
C GLN A 21 18.62 3.65 -21.33
N ASP A 22 19.68 2.85 -21.51
CA ASP A 22 20.04 2.25 -22.80
C ASP A 22 19.25 0.97 -23.12
N VAL A 23 18.54 0.39 -22.13
CA VAL A 23 17.71 -0.79 -22.33
C VAL A 23 16.28 -0.37 -22.66
N ALA A 24 15.92 -0.56 -23.93
CA ALA A 24 14.55 -0.43 -24.40
C ALA A 24 13.99 -1.80 -24.78
N LEU A 25 12.78 -2.11 -24.31
CA LEU A 25 12.05 -3.28 -24.78
C LEU A 25 11.23 -2.92 -26.02
N PRO A 26 11.09 -3.83 -27.00
CA PRO A 26 10.19 -3.63 -28.11
C PRO A 26 8.74 -3.54 -27.60
N GLU A 27 7.87 -3.02 -28.45
CA GLU A 27 6.44 -3.10 -28.20
C GLU A 27 6.01 -4.56 -28.10
N LEU A 28 5.30 -4.89 -27.02
CA LEU A 28 4.71 -6.21 -26.83
C LEU A 28 3.22 -6.13 -27.14
N ARG A 29 2.71 -7.09 -27.92
CA ARG A 29 1.31 -7.16 -28.33
C ARG A 29 0.73 -8.51 -27.93
N PHE A 30 -0.39 -8.46 -27.24
CA PHE A 30 -1.13 -9.64 -26.78
C PHE A 30 -2.55 -9.58 -27.33
N THR A 31 -3.15 -10.71 -27.66
CA THR A 31 -4.60 -10.73 -27.93
C THR A 31 -5.35 -10.31 -26.68
N ALA A 32 -6.31 -9.39 -26.80
CA ALA A 32 -7.03 -8.80 -25.67
C ALA A 32 -7.74 -9.87 -24.84
N ALA A 33 -8.37 -10.87 -25.49
CA ALA A 33 -9.02 -11.97 -24.79
C ALA A 33 -8.04 -12.83 -23.97
N GLN A 34 -6.84 -13.10 -24.50
CA GLN A 34 -5.80 -13.84 -23.77
C GLN A 34 -5.23 -13.02 -22.63
N TYR A 35 -5.01 -11.72 -22.85
CA TYR A 35 -4.52 -10.80 -21.83
C TYR A 35 -5.52 -10.68 -20.66
N GLU A 36 -6.81 -10.51 -20.95
CA GLU A 36 -7.86 -10.45 -19.93
C GLU A 36 -7.96 -11.75 -19.14
N ALA A 37 -7.93 -12.90 -19.82
CA ALA A 37 -7.94 -14.20 -19.16
C ALA A 37 -6.72 -14.40 -18.25
N GLU A 38 -5.54 -13.96 -18.70
CA GLU A 38 -4.31 -14.06 -17.91
C GLU A 38 -4.32 -13.10 -16.72
N VAL A 39 -4.81 -11.87 -16.88
CA VAL A 39 -4.96 -10.92 -15.75
C VAL A 39 -5.93 -11.49 -14.72
N LEU A 40 -7.03 -12.11 -15.14
CA LEU A 40 -7.98 -12.75 -14.23
C LEU A 40 -7.32 -13.92 -13.48
N ARG A 41 -6.66 -14.82 -14.22
CA ARG A 41 -5.92 -15.96 -13.63
C ARG A 41 -4.85 -15.47 -12.65
N ALA A 42 -4.06 -14.47 -13.02
CA ALA A 42 -3.01 -13.91 -12.19
C ALA A 42 -3.57 -13.20 -10.94
N GLY A 43 -4.77 -12.61 -11.02
CA GLY A 43 -5.47 -12.05 -9.87
C GLY A 43 -5.97 -13.11 -8.88
N GLU A 44 -6.26 -14.32 -9.36
CA GLU A 44 -6.67 -15.47 -8.54
C GLU A 44 -5.49 -16.30 -8.02
N ASP A 45 -4.36 -16.27 -8.73
CA ASP A 45 -3.14 -16.98 -8.37
C ASP A 45 -2.50 -16.35 -7.12
N ARG A 46 -2.49 -17.11 -6.02
CA ARG A 46 -1.84 -16.74 -4.76
C ARG A 46 -0.57 -17.54 -4.48
N SER A 47 -0.11 -18.36 -5.42
CA SER A 47 1.09 -19.19 -5.23
C SER A 47 2.38 -18.38 -5.10
N TRP A 48 2.39 -17.14 -5.60
CA TRP A 48 3.49 -16.20 -5.44
C TRP A 48 3.45 -15.42 -4.12
N GLU A 49 2.29 -15.44 -3.44
CA GLU A 49 2.08 -14.74 -2.18
C GLU A 49 2.85 -15.45 -1.08
N TRP A 50 3.55 -14.64 -0.29
CA TRP A 50 4.42 -15.08 0.79
C TRP A 50 3.81 -14.59 2.10
N PRO A 51 4.17 -15.17 3.26
CA PRO A 51 3.39 -14.99 4.49
C PRO A 51 3.08 -13.53 4.84
N ALA A 52 4.07 -12.63 4.78
CA ALA A 52 3.86 -11.21 5.06
C ALA A 52 2.92 -10.52 4.08
N GLY A 53 3.01 -10.87 2.79
CA GLY A 53 2.09 -10.37 1.77
C GLY A 53 0.66 -10.83 2.03
N ALA A 54 0.46 -12.08 2.45
CA ALA A 54 -0.85 -12.61 2.80
C ALA A 54 -1.44 -11.89 4.03
N VAL A 55 -0.65 -11.70 5.10
CA VAL A 55 -1.11 -10.95 6.29
C VAL A 55 -1.48 -9.51 5.92
N ALA A 56 -0.61 -8.80 5.17
CA ALA A 56 -0.85 -7.41 4.77
C ALA A 56 -2.17 -7.26 4.00
N ARG A 57 -2.40 -8.12 2.99
CA ARG A 57 -3.63 -8.12 2.19
C ARG A 57 -4.87 -8.44 3.02
N LEU A 58 -4.81 -9.46 3.87
CA LEU A 58 -5.95 -9.85 4.70
C LEU A 58 -6.28 -8.76 5.73
N LEU A 59 -5.27 -8.16 6.34
CA LEU A 59 -5.44 -7.04 7.25
C LEU A 59 -6.04 -5.82 6.54
N GLU A 60 -5.53 -5.47 5.36
CA GLU A 60 -6.10 -4.36 4.57
C GLU A 60 -7.59 -4.60 4.26
N ALA A 61 -7.93 -5.81 3.81
CA ALA A 61 -9.31 -6.17 3.51
C ALA A 61 -10.21 -6.07 4.76
N GLY A 62 -9.74 -6.56 5.92
CA GLY A 62 -10.44 -6.45 7.20
C GLY A 62 -10.67 -5.00 7.61
N LEU A 63 -9.61 -4.19 7.63
CA LEU A 63 -9.67 -2.77 8.00
C LEU A 63 -10.55 -1.96 7.05
N ARG A 64 -10.54 -2.24 5.74
CA ARG A 64 -11.45 -1.60 4.77
C ARG A 64 -12.90 -2.06 4.93
N GLY A 65 -13.11 -3.32 5.32
CA GLY A 65 -14.44 -3.84 5.69
C GLY A 65 -15.01 -3.16 6.93
N HIS A 66 -14.14 -2.67 7.83
CA HIS A 66 -14.48 -1.99 9.07
C HIS A 66 -14.78 -0.48 8.90
N GLY A 67 -15.42 -0.07 7.81
CA GLY A 67 -15.38 1.26 7.18
C GLY A 67 -15.48 2.54 8.04
N ASP A 68 -15.97 2.50 9.28
CA ASP A 68 -16.14 3.67 10.14
C ASP A 68 -15.08 3.81 11.25
N TRP A 69 -14.16 2.85 11.38
CA TRP A 69 -13.22 2.80 12.52
C TRP A 69 -12.25 3.99 12.58
N LEU A 70 -11.95 4.62 11.43
CA LEU A 70 -11.08 5.79 11.32
C LEU A 70 -11.82 7.13 11.30
N LEU A 71 -13.13 7.14 11.04
CA LEU A 71 -13.90 8.39 10.92
C LEU A 71 -13.82 9.24 12.20
N ARG A 72 -13.83 8.57 13.36
CA ARG A 72 -13.69 9.23 14.67
C ARG A 72 -12.35 9.96 14.82
N TRP A 73 -11.33 9.52 14.13
CA TRP A 73 -9.96 10.02 14.25
C TRP A 73 -9.60 11.02 13.13
N ASP A 74 -10.53 11.29 12.21
CA ASP A 74 -10.30 12.08 10.99
C ASP A 74 -9.13 11.51 10.17
N CYS A 75 -9.13 10.19 9.99
CA CYS A 75 -8.09 9.48 9.26
C CYS A 75 -8.67 8.61 8.14
N GLU A 76 -7.82 8.20 7.21
CA GLU A 76 -8.12 7.17 6.23
C GLU A 76 -6.97 6.16 6.13
N LEU A 77 -7.30 4.92 5.76
CA LEU A 77 -6.31 3.90 5.47
C LEU A 77 -5.77 4.13 4.06
N GLN A 78 -4.48 4.47 3.97
CA GLN A 78 -3.81 4.65 2.70
C GLN A 78 -3.41 3.29 2.12
N ASP A 79 -2.64 2.50 2.89
CA ASP A 79 -2.09 1.23 2.41
C ASP A 79 -1.68 0.29 3.55
N VAL A 80 -1.61 -1.01 3.25
CA VAL A 80 -0.95 -2.03 4.07
C VAL A 80 -0.04 -2.85 3.19
N TRP A 81 1.27 -2.84 3.44
CA TRP A 81 2.22 -3.52 2.57
C TRP A 81 3.29 -4.29 3.34
N ALA A 82 3.95 -5.20 2.63
CA ALA A 82 5.05 -6.00 3.13
C ALA A 82 6.22 -5.94 2.14
N SER A 83 7.45 -5.85 2.65
CA SER A 83 8.65 -5.87 1.83
C SER A 83 9.42 -7.17 2.00
N ARG A 84 9.82 -7.77 0.87
CA ARG A 84 10.69 -8.96 0.86
C ARG A 84 12.03 -8.73 1.58
N LYS A 85 12.45 -7.48 1.79
CA LYS A 85 13.66 -7.13 2.55
C LYS A 85 13.45 -7.19 4.07
N GLN A 86 12.22 -7.12 4.54
CA GLN A 86 11.84 -7.17 5.96
C GLN A 86 10.71 -8.21 6.12
N PRO A 87 11.03 -9.50 5.98
CA PRO A 87 10.01 -10.52 5.83
C PRO A 87 9.21 -10.84 7.11
N ASP A 88 9.67 -10.33 8.24
CA ASP A 88 9.10 -10.46 9.58
C ASP A 88 8.20 -9.28 9.95
N ARG A 89 7.90 -8.37 9.00
CA ARG A 89 7.18 -7.12 9.26
C ARG A 89 6.18 -6.78 8.15
N ILE A 90 5.13 -6.09 8.56
CA ILE A 90 4.23 -5.36 7.65
C ILE A 90 4.14 -3.90 8.09
N HIS A 91 3.73 -3.04 7.16
CA HIS A 91 3.57 -1.62 7.38
C HIS A 91 2.13 -1.22 7.11
N VAL A 92 1.53 -0.46 8.03
CA VAL A 92 0.19 0.14 7.88
C VAL A 92 0.38 1.65 7.81
N ILE A 93 -0.17 2.27 6.76
CA ILE A 93 -0.09 3.71 6.53
C ILE A 93 -1.48 4.33 6.63
N LEU A 94 -1.60 5.34 7.49
CA LEU A 94 -2.79 6.15 7.66
C LEU A 94 -2.51 7.59 7.23
N MET A 95 -3.51 8.22 6.64
CA MET A 95 -3.49 9.63 6.26
C MET A 95 -4.37 10.45 7.20
N HIS A 96 -3.94 11.67 7.51
CA HIS A 96 -4.72 12.65 8.26
C HIS A 96 -4.49 14.07 7.70
N PRO A 97 -5.54 14.84 7.36
CA PRO A 97 -6.92 14.39 7.18
C PRO A 97 -7.07 13.47 5.96
N PRO A 98 -8.26 12.84 5.75
CA PRO A 98 -8.55 12.05 4.56
C PRO A 98 -8.37 12.87 3.26
N ASN A 99 -7.87 12.25 2.19
CA ASN A 99 -7.57 12.86 0.89
C ASN A 99 -6.54 14.02 0.97
N GLY A 100 -5.74 14.07 2.03
CA GLY A 100 -4.77 15.14 2.27
C GLY A 100 -3.93 15.55 1.06
N PRO A 101 -3.27 14.62 0.34
CA PRO A 101 -2.38 14.94 -0.79
C PRO A 101 -3.11 15.51 -2.00
N ASP A 102 -4.42 15.30 -2.11
CA ASP A 102 -5.27 15.80 -3.20
C ASP A 102 -5.81 17.21 -2.90
N THR A 103 -5.41 17.79 -1.76
CA THR A 103 -5.81 19.13 -1.32
C THR A 103 -4.60 20.03 -1.10
N ASP A 104 -4.81 21.36 -1.17
CA ASP A 104 -3.81 22.35 -0.75
C ASP A 104 -3.73 22.52 0.78
N LEU A 105 -4.38 21.65 1.54
CA LEU A 105 -4.43 21.71 3.00
C LEU A 105 -3.26 20.92 3.63
N PRO A 106 -2.87 21.26 4.87
CA PRO A 106 -1.87 20.49 5.59
C PRO A 106 -2.31 19.04 5.74
N TRP A 107 -1.38 18.09 5.54
CA TRP A 107 -1.63 16.66 5.75
C TRP A 107 -0.42 15.96 6.34
N ILE A 108 -0.65 14.81 6.98
CA ILE A 108 0.38 13.98 7.60
C ILE A 108 0.12 12.49 7.32
N GLN A 109 1.21 11.73 7.15
CA GLN A 109 1.20 10.28 7.06
C GLN A 109 1.70 9.69 8.37
N PHE A 110 0.86 8.85 8.95
CA PHE A 110 1.20 8.01 10.08
C PHE A 110 1.54 6.62 9.59
N GLY A 111 2.66 6.07 10.04
CA GLY A 111 3.07 4.71 9.75
C GLY A 111 3.24 3.88 11.01
N MET A 112 2.81 2.63 10.91
CA MET A 112 3.01 1.62 11.94
C MET A 112 3.76 0.44 11.32
N THR A 113 4.80 -0.02 12.00
CA THR A 113 5.50 -1.26 11.64
C THR A 113 5.07 -2.36 12.60
N LEU A 114 4.36 -3.36 12.08
CA LEU A 114 3.79 -4.44 12.88
C LEU A 114 4.62 -5.72 12.65
N PRO A 115 5.11 -6.37 13.72
CA PRO A 115 5.79 -7.64 13.59
C PRO A 115 4.79 -8.73 13.20
N ILE A 116 5.25 -9.67 12.38
CA ILE A 116 4.52 -10.90 12.05
C ILE A 116 5.34 -12.13 12.43
N SER A 117 4.64 -13.24 12.56
CA SER A 117 5.16 -14.55 12.92
C SER A 117 4.92 -15.56 11.79
N ALA A 118 5.30 -16.81 12.03
CA ALA A 118 5.04 -17.92 11.11
C ALA A 118 3.63 -18.54 11.29
N ASP A 119 2.78 -17.98 12.17
CA ASP A 119 1.40 -18.43 12.38
C ASP A 119 0.55 -18.27 11.10
N ASP A 120 -0.67 -18.84 11.10
CA ASP A 120 -1.60 -18.67 9.99
C ASP A 120 -1.82 -17.19 9.66
N PRO A 121 -1.69 -16.77 8.39
CA PRO A 121 -1.85 -15.36 8.01
C PRO A 121 -3.21 -14.75 8.38
N SER A 122 -4.28 -15.55 8.37
CA SER A 122 -5.64 -15.09 8.70
C SER A 122 -5.76 -14.80 10.18
N ASP A 123 -5.31 -15.74 11.03
CA ASP A 123 -5.30 -15.56 12.49
C ASP A 123 -4.44 -14.37 12.92
N GLN A 124 -3.35 -14.10 12.19
CA GLN A 124 -2.51 -12.92 12.41
C GLN A 124 -3.24 -11.63 12.01
N ALA A 125 -3.85 -11.60 10.82
CA ALA A 125 -4.58 -10.44 10.33
C ALA A 125 -5.75 -10.07 11.27
N GLU A 126 -6.54 -11.05 11.72
CA GLU A 126 -7.65 -10.82 12.66
C GLU A 126 -7.18 -10.23 13.99
N ARG A 127 -6.07 -10.75 14.54
CA ARG A 127 -5.47 -10.22 15.77
C ARG A 127 -4.98 -8.79 15.61
N LEU A 128 -4.30 -8.49 14.50
CA LEU A 128 -3.79 -7.15 14.22
C LEU A 128 -4.94 -6.16 13.95
N GLU A 129 -5.99 -6.58 13.25
CA GLU A 129 -7.20 -5.77 13.05
C GLU A 129 -7.84 -5.41 14.40
N ALA A 130 -8.05 -6.39 15.28
CA ALA A 130 -8.61 -6.16 16.61
C ALA A 130 -7.74 -5.20 17.45
N GLN A 131 -6.41 -5.28 17.33
CA GLN A 131 -5.50 -4.36 18.02
C GLN A 131 -5.60 -2.93 17.49
N LEU A 132 -5.59 -2.75 16.17
CA LEU A 132 -5.63 -1.43 15.53
C LEU A 132 -6.97 -0.72 15.75
N THR A 133 -8.07 -1.47 15.75
CA THR A 133 -9.42 -0.93 15.89
C THR A 133 -9.85 -0.68 17.34
N ALA A 134 -9.07 -1.14 18.33
CA ALA A 134 -9.40 -0.98 19.75
C ALA A 134 -9.31 0.46 20.28
N GLY A 135 -8.67 1.38 19.55
CA GLY A 135 -8.40 2.74 20.02
C GLY A 135 -8.01 3.71 18.91
N ASP A 136 -7.32 4.80 19.28
CA ASP A 136 -6.72 5.71 18.31
C ASP A 136 -5.44 5.07 17.74
N PRO A 137 -5.42 4.66 16.46
CA PRO A 137 -4.26 4.00 15.87
C PRO A 137 -3.03 4.93 15.80
N ARG A 138 -3.23 6.25 15.84
CA ARG A 138 -2.12 7.22 15.83
C ARG A 138 -1.32 7.22 17.12
N ALA A 139 -1.91 6.74 18.22
CA ALA A 139 -1.23 6.70 19.52
C ALA A 139 0.01 5.80 19.51
N THR A 140 0.07 4.85 18.60
CA THR A 140 1.21 3.92 18.40
C THR A 140 1.92 4.11 17.07
N ALA A 141 1.57 5.16 16.31
CA ALA A 141 2.14 5.42 15.00
C ALA A 141 3.27 6.45 15.05
N GLU A 142 4.16 6.36 14.07
CA GLU A 142 5.19 7.35 13.80
C GLU A 142 4.77 8.24 12.63
N VAL A 143 5.32 9.46 12.55
CA VAL A 143 5.12 10.29 11.37
C VAL A 143 6.13 9.86 10.30
N TRP A 144 5.65 9.47 9.12
CA TRP A 144 6.48 9.05 7.98
C TRP A 144 6.45 10.05 6.81
N GLY A 145 5.61 11.07 6.88
CA GLY A 145 5.53 12.08 5.83
C GLY A 145 4.43 13.08 6.09
N GLY A 146 4.27 14.02 5.17
CA GLY A 146 3.27 15.08 5.28
C GLY A 146 3.45 16.16 4.21
N SER A 147 2.67 17.23 4.34
CA SER A 147 2.94 18.50 3.67
C SER A 147 3.97 19.33 4.45
N HIS A 148 4.67 20.24 3.78
CA HIS A 148 5.64 21.15 4.41
C HIS A 148 5.10 21.92 5.63
N ASP A 149 3.78 22.15 5.70
CA ASP A 149 3.12 22.86 6.80
C ASP A 149 2.33 21.95 7.75
N ALA A 150 2.60 20.63 7.75
CA ALA A 150 1.92 19.65 8.59
C ALA A 150 2.04 19.91 10.10
N GLU A 151 3.04 20.68 10.56
CA GLU A 151 3.13 21.12 11.96
C GLU A 151 1.87 21.87 12.43
N ARG A 152 1.12 22.48 11.50
CA ARG A 152 -0.17 23.14 11.79
C ARG A 152 -1.24 22.16 12.27
N LEU A 153 -1.07 20.85 12.02
CA LEU A 153 -1.92 19.78 12.53
C LEU A 153 -1.56 19.36 13.96
N GLY A 154 -0.53 19.98 14.56
CA GLY A 154 -0.13 19.73 15.95
C GLY A 154 0.80 18.54 16.14
N TYR A 155 1.39 18.01 15.07
CA TYR A 155 2.33 16.90 15.10
C TYR A 155 3.75 17.35 14.75
N PRO A 156 4.79 16.81 15.42
CA PRO A 156 6.16 17.11 15.08
C PRO A 156 6.50 16.55 13.70
N TRP A 157 7.17 17.35 12.85
CA TRP A 157 7.69 16.88 11.58
C TRP A 157 8.77 15.79 11.80
N PRO A 158 8.80 14.70 11.02
CA PRO A 158 9.81 13.68 11.21
C PRO A 158 11.19 14.24 10.87
N PRO A 159 12.25 13.85 11.61
CA PRO A 159 13.61 14.15 11.19
C PRO A 159 13.86 13.55 9.79
N VAL A 160 14.66 14.24 9.00
CA VAL A 160 14.85 14.01 7.54
C VAL A 160 15.39 12.62 7.17
N ASP A 161 15.78 11.80 8.14
CA ASP A 161 16.30 10.44 7.95
C ASP A 161 15.18 9.39 8.12
N LEU A 162 14.29 9.31 7.13
CA LEU A 162 13.41 8.16 6.97
C LEU A 162 14.08 7.13 6.04
N PRO A 163 14.10 5.83 6.37
CA PRO A 163 14.79 4.80 5.58
C PRO A 163 14.10 4.45 4.24
N PHE A 164 13.14 5.26 3.79
CA PHE A 164 12.23 4.94 2.70
C PHE A 164 12.20 5.97 1.55
N MET A 165 13.23 6.81 1.42
CA MET A 165 13.49 7.54 0.17
C MET A 165 14.49 6.78 -0.71
#